data_AF-A0A812R1E2-F1
#
_entry.id   AF-A0A812R1E2-F1
#
_cell.length_a   1.000
_cell.length_b   1.000
_cell.length_c   1.000
_cell.angle_alpha   90.00
_cell.angle_beta   90.00
_cell.angle_gamma   90.00
#
_symmetry.space_group_name_H-M   'P 1'
#
loop_
_entity.id
_entity.type
_entity.pdbx_description
1 polymer ?
#
loop_
_entity_poly.entity_id
_entity_poly.type
_entity_poly.pdbx_seq_one_letter_code
_entity_poly.pdbx_strand_id
1 'polypeptide(L)'
;MLSVRSLSGNVVTTVEGATLGRSDFLDALKHHLSDLMGLPTQRLRLCCGGQEVLKSCSWSCLGFPAEMQVLVLPYDMDATQDLVSAISEEDYEGVLSALRMPADPNAQYCLSGCNRKILMPLVVACAVSNLSIVRALVQASADV
;
A
#
# COMPACT_ATOMS: atom_id res chain seq x y z
N MET A 1 20.23 -11.99 10.25
CA MET A 1 19.48 -10.87 10.85
C MET A 1 19.43 -9.78 9.80
N LEU A 2 18.24 -9.24 9.52
CA LEU A 2 18.01 -8.17 8.56
C LEU A 2 17.65 -6.90 9.32
N SER A 3 18.34 -5.80 9.05
CA SER A 3 17.99 -4.48 9.58
C SER A 3 17.24 -3.68 8.51
N VAL A 4 16.03 -3.22 8.82
CA VAL A 4 15.28 -2.32 7.94
C VAL A 4 15.49 -0.88 8.42
N ARG A 5 15.94 -0.02 7.51
CA ARG A 5 16.26 1.39 7.79
C ARG A 5 15.39 2.34 6.98
N SER A 6 15.13 3.53 7.53
CA SER A 6 14.57 4.64 6.76
C SER A 6 15.63 5.29 5.86
N LEU A 7 15.20 6.18 4.95
CA LEU A 7 16.11 7.02 4.16
C LEU A 7 17.07 7.88 5.00
N SER A 8 16.67 8.26 6.22
CA SER A 8 17.51 9.00 7.15
C SER A 8 18.58 8.12 7.83
N GLY A 9 18.60 6.81 7.57
CA GLY A 9 19.54 5.85 8.15
C GLY A 9 19.10 5.27 9.50
N ASN A 10 17.96 5.72 10.03
CA ASN A 10 17.43 5.23 11.32
C ASN A 10 16.94 3.79 11.16
N VAL A 11 17.24 2.95 12.14
CA VAL A 11 16.73 1.57 12.19
C VAL A 11 15.25 1.62 12.56
N VAL A 12 14.39 1.12 11.66
CA VAL A 12 12.94 1.04 11.86
C VAL A 12 12.59 -0.25 12.60
N THR A 13 13.16 -1.37 12.16
CA THR A 13 12.97 -2.68 12.79
C THR A 13 14.12 -3.62 12.41
N THR A 14 14.26 -4.71 13.17
CA THR A 14 15.22 -5.79 12.90
C THR A 14 14.49 -7.12 12.90
N VAL A 15 14.73 -7.92 11.85
CA VAL A 15 14.05 -9.19 11.61
C VAL A 15 15.03 -10.35 11.65
N GLU A 16 14.69 -11.42 12.35
CA GLU A 16 15.53 -12.61 12.46
C GLU A 16 15.44 -13.51 11.22
N GLY A 17 16.49 -14.29 10.96
CA GLY A 17 16.62 -15.07 9.73
C GLY A 17 15.56 -16.16 9.53
N ALA A 18 14.96 -16.66 10.61
CA ALA A 18 13.98 -17.75 10.55
C ALA A 18 12.68 -17.36 9.82
N THR A 19 12.31 -16.07 9.82
CA THR A 19 11.11 -15.57 9.14
C THR A 19 11.37 -15.15 7.68
N LEU A 20 12.63 -14.94 7.31
CA LEU A 20 13.04 -14.44 5.99
C LEU A 20 13.09 -15.52 4.90
N GLY A 21 13.17 -16.80 5.27
CA GLY A 21 13.24 -17.92 4.31
C GLY A 21 11.90 -18.28 3.65
N ARG A 22 10.80 -17.62 4.02
CA ARG A 22 9.46 -17.92 3.51
C ARG A 22 9.20 -17.20 2.18
N SER A 23 8.38 -17.80 1.32
CA SER A 23 7.99 -17.17 0.04
C SER A 23 7.16 -15.89 0.21
N ASP A 24 6.49 -15.75 1.34
CA ASP A 24 5.64 -14.60 1.70
C ASP A 24 6.38 -13.52 2.50
N PHE A 25 7.71 -13.61 2.65
CA PHE A 25 8.46 -12.74 3.57
C PHE A 25 8.30 -11.24 3.25
N LEU A 26 8.24 -10.86 1.96
CA LEU A 26 8.09 -9.45 1.58
C LEU A 26 6.73 -8.88 1.98
N ASP A 27 5.67 -9.65 1.75
CA ASP A 27 4.33 -9.24 2.15
C ASP A 27 4.26 -9.17 3.67
N ALA A 28 4.77 -10.18 4.39
CA ALA A 28 4.82 -10.19 5.84
C ALA A 28 5.63 -9.00 6.40
N LEU A 29 6.77 -8.67 5.79
CA LEU A 29 7.61 -7.54 6.19
C LEU A 29 6.91 -6.20 5.93
N LYS A 30 6.24 -6.04 4.79
CA LYS A 30 5.46 -4.83 4.49
C LYS A 30 4.28 -4.66 5.46
N HIS A 31 3.57 -5.73 5.82
CA HIS A 31 2.51 -5.66 6.82
C HIS A 31 3.06 -5.30 8.19
N HIS A 32 4.16 -5.92 8.62
CA HIS A 32 4.82 -5.58 9.88
C HIS A 32 5.26 -4.10 9.94
N LEU A 33 5.80 -3.58 8.84
CA LEU A 33 6.17 -2.16 8.73
C LEU A 33 4.94 -1.25 8.68
N SER A 34 3.87 -1.68 8.02
CA SER A 34 2.60 -0.97 7.94
C SER A 34 2.01 -0.77 9.34
N ASP A 35 1.96 -1.83 10.14
CA ASP A 35 1.50 -1.79 11.53
C ASP A 35 2.39 -0.89 12.41
N LEU A 36 3.71 -0.98 12.25
CA LEU A 36 4.68 -0.21 13.05
C LEU A 36 4.65 1.28 12.71
N MET A 37 4.48 1.62 11.43
CA MET A 37 4.50 3.01 10.95
C MET A 37 3.11 3.65 10.91
N GLY A 38 2.04 2.86 11.06
CA GLY A 38 0.66 3.33 10.88
C GLY A 38 0.38 3.81 9.46
N LEU A 39 1.00 3.17 8.46
CA LEU A 39 0.91 3.59 7.05
C LEU A 39 0.43 2.43 6.17
N PRO A 40 -0.40 2.68 5.13
CA PRO A 40 -0.81 1.64 4.19
C PRO A 40 0.38 0.99 3.49
N THR A 41 0.33 -0.33 3.31
CA THR A 41 1.40 -1.11 2.62
C THR A 41 1.68 -0.59 1.19
N GLN A 42 0.69 0.00 0.55
CA GLN A 42 0.72 0.61 -0.79
C GLN A 42 1.70 1.79 -0.86
N ARG A 43 1.96 2.46 0.28
CA ARG A 43 2.93 3.55 0.37
C ARG A 43 4.34 3.09 0.66
N LEU A 44 4.51 1.82 1.05
CA LEU A 44 5.80 1.28 1.46
C LEU A 44 6.48 0.58 0.27
N ARG A 45 7.69 1.05 -0.06
CA ARG A 45 8.59 0.36 -0.98
C ARG A 45 9.81 -0.14 -0.22
N LEU A 46 10.16 -1.41 -0.46
CA LEU A 46 11.35 -2.01 0.11
C LEU A 46 12.45 -1.95 -0.94
N CYS A 47 13.61 -1.48 -0.55
CA CYS A 47 14.77 -1.36 -1.42
C CYS A 47 15.95 -2.14 -0.84
N CYS A 48 16.70 -2.78 -1.72
CA CYS A 48 17.94 -3.47 -1.42
C CYS A 48 19.01 -3.00 -2.41
N GLY A 49 20.14 -2.49 -1.90
CA GLY A 49 21.19 -1.94 -2.77
C GLY A 49 20.75 -0.78 -3.67
N GLY A 50 19.75 0.00 -3.23
CA GLY A 50 19.21 1.13 -4.00
C GLY A 50 18.18 0.74 -5.08
N GLN A 51 17.84 -0.54 -5.22
CA GLN A 51 16.80 -1.01 -6.13
C GLN A 51 15.57 -1.46 -5.37
N GLU A 52 14.37 -1.16 -5.90
CA GLU A 52 13.13 -1.68 -5.36
C GLU A 52 13.06 -3.20 -5.49
N VAL A 53 12.67 -3.86 -4.41
CA VAL A 53 12.48 -5.30 -4.35
C VAL A 53 11.06 -5.64 -4.82
N LEU A 54 10.99 -6.35 -5.94
CA LEU A 54 9.73 -6.84 -6.50
C LEU A 54 9.16 -7.99 -5.67
N LYS A 55 7.83 -8.10 -5.61
CA LYS A 55 7.10 -9.11 -4.83
C LYS A 55 7.49 -10.56 -5.16
N SER A 56 7.99 -10.83 -6.36
CA SER A 56 8.43 -12.16 -6.80
C SER A 56 9.84 -12.54 -6.33
N CYS A 57 10.61 -11.62 -5.75
CA CYS A 57 11.98 -11.88 -5.33
C CYS A 57 11.99 -12.65 -4.00
N SER A 58 12.55 -13.87 -4.01
CA SER A 58 12.82 -14.61 -2.79
C SER A 58 14.01 -14.02 -2.02
N TRP A 59 14.10 -14.30 -0.72
CA TRP A 59 15.22 -13.86 0.12
C TRP A 59 16.58 -14.36 -0.40
N SER A 60 16.62 -15.58 -0.93
CA SER A 60 17.81 -16.12 -1.61
C SER A 60 18.19 -15.36 -2.88
N CYS A 61 17.21 -14.89 -3.66
CA CYS A 61 17.47 -14.09 -4.87
C CYS A 61 18.12 -12.74 -4.56
N LEU A 62 17.89 -12.21 -3.36
CA LEU A 62 18.47 -10.94 -2.91
C LEU A 62 19.89 -11.10 -2.35
N GLY A 63 20.42 -12.32 -2.29
CA GLY A 63 21.75 -12.58 -1.76
C GLY A 63 21.85 -12.44 -0.24
N PHE A 64 20.75 -12.68 0.49
CA PHE A 64 20.70 -12.61 1.96
C PHE A 64 21.18 -11.25 2.52
N PRO A 65 20.56 -10.13 2.12
CA PRO A 65 21.06 -8.81 2.50
C PRO A 65 21.00 -8.63 4.02
N ALA A 66 22.05 -8.02 4.59
CA ALA A 66 22.06 -7.67 6.01
C ALA A 66 21.18 -6.44 6.30
N GLU A 67 20.96 -5.59 5.29
CA GLU A 67 20.22 -4.34 5.42
C GLU A 67 19.27 -4.12 4.23
N MET A 68 18.11 -3.54 4.54
CA MET A 68 17.12 -3.06 3.57
C MET A 68 16.68 -1.65 3.93
N GLN A 69 16.24 -0.90 2.93
CA GLN A 69 15.66 0.41 3.12
C GLN A 69 14.15 0.36 2.90
N VAL A 70 13.41 1.06 3.74
CA VAL A 70 11.99 1.34 3.52
C VAL A 70 11.84 2.78 3.03
N LEU A 71 11.19 2.93 1.88
CA LEU A 71 10.75 4.21 1.34
C LEU A 71 9.26 4.38 1.63
N VAL A 72 8.89 5.54 2.14
CA VAL A 72 7.51 5.95 2.27
C VAL A 72 7.22 6.90 1.12
N LEU A 73 6.35 6.48 0.21
CA LEU A 73 5.92 7.30 -0.92
C LEU A 73 4.86 8.32 -0.47
N PRO A 74 4.88 9.55 -1.02
CA PRO A 74 3.74 10.45 -0.94
C PRO A 74 2.54 9.84 -1.66
N TYR A 75 1.34 10.32 -1.34
CA TYR A 75 0.16 9.92 -2.11
C TYR A 75 0.25 10.45 -3.54
N ASP A 76 -0.20 9.63 -4.47
CA ASP A 76 -0.32 9.95 -5.89
C ASP A 76 -1.75 10.46 -6.16
N MET A 77 -1.85 11.74 -6.51
CA MET A 77 -3.13 12.40 -6.74
C MET A 77 -3.84 11.87 -7.98
N ASP A 78 -3.09 11.50 -9.03
CA ASP A 78 -3.66 10.98 -10.27
C ASP A 78 -4.20 9.57 -10.01
N ALA A 79 -3.42 8.72 -9.35
CA ALA A 79 -3.90 7.39 -8.93
C ALA A 79 -5.11 7.46 -7.98
N THR A 80 -5.18 8.48 -7.13
CA THR A 80 -6.32 8.72 -6.25
C THR A 80 -7.57 9.11 -7.04
N GLN A 81 -7.43 9.94 -8.07
CA GLN A 81 -8.54 10.30 -8.96
C GLN A 81 -9.01 9.09 -9.78
N ASP A 82 -8.09 8.26 -10.25
CA ASP A 82 -8.39 7.03 -10.96
C ASP A 82 -9.13 6.02 -10.05
N LEU A 83 -8.69 5.88 -8.79
CA LEU A 83 -9.37 5.04 -7.79
C LEU A 83 -10.84 5.43 -7.65
N VAL A 84 -11.12 6.72 -7.49
CA VAL A 84 -12.47 7.26 -7.31
C VAL A 84 -13.35 7.01 -8.55
N SER A 85 -12.77 7.23 -9.73
CA SER A 85 -13.47 7.06 -11.01
C SER A 85 -13.81 5.57 -11.19
N ALA A 86 -12.86 4.67 -10.94
CA ALA A 86 -13.06 3.23 -11.02
C ALA A 86 -14.12 2.71 -10.03
N ILE A 87 -14.17 3.24 -8.79
CA ILE A 87 -15.24 2.89 -7.83
C ILE A 87 -16.61 3.29 -8.38
N SER A 88 -16.71 4.49 -8.95
CA SER A 88 -17.97 5.03 -9.47
C SER A 88 -18.48 4.27 -10.70
N GLU A 89 -17.55 3.69 -11.46
CA GLU A 89 -17.81 2.86 -12.65
C GLU A 89 -17.94 1.36 -12.34
N GLU A 90 -17.86 0.96 -11.07
CA GLU A 90 -17.82 -0.45 -10.63
C GLU A 90 -16.66 -1.27 -11.22
N ASP A 91 -15.60 -0.60 -11.68
CA ASP A 91 -14.41 -1.23 -12.25
C ASP A 91 -13.47 -1.73 -11.15
N TYR A 92 -13.69 -2.98 -10.73
CA TYR A 92 -12.86 -3.65 -9.73
C TYR A 92 -11.38 -3.74 -10.11
N GLU A 93 -11.06 -3.98 -11.38
CA GLU A 93 -9.66 -4.10 -11.82
C GLU A 93 -8.98 -2.72 -11.85
N GLY A 94 -9.70 -1.67 -12.26
CA GLY A 94 -9.26 -0.29 -12.14
C GLY A 94 -8.96 0.10 -10.69
N VAL A 95 -9.83 -0.29 -9.74
CA VAL A 95 -9.59 -0.10 -8.30
C VAL A 95 -8.31 -0.79 -7.85
N LEU A 96 -8.10 -2.06 -8.21
CA LEU A 96 -6.88 -2.78 -7.85
C LEU A 96 -5.63 -2.15 -8.48
N SER A 97 -5.71 -1.68 -9.71
CA SER A 97 -4.61 -0.99 -10.40
C SER A 97 -4.24 0.30 -9.68
N ALA A 98 -5.22 1.14 -9.35
CA ALA A 98 -5.01 2.38 -8.61
C ALA A 98 -4.45 2.12 -7.21
N LEU A 99 -4.92 1.10 -6.50
CA LEU A 99 -4.41 0.71 -5.17
C LEU A 99 -3.01 0.07 -5.21
N ARG A 100 -2.47 -0.32 -6.38
CA ARG A 100 -1.04 -0.71 -6.48
C ARG A 100 -0.13 0.52 -6.42
N MET A 101 -0.64 1.66 -6.88
CA MET A 101 -0.02 2.95 -6.72
C MET A 101 -0.30 3.49 -5.31
N PRO A 102 0.46 4.48 -4.82
CA PRO A 102 0.19 5.08 -3.52
C PRO A 102 -1.04 6.01 -3.61
N ALA A 103 -2.19 5.50 -4.07
CA ALA A 103 -3.46 6.21 -4.01
C ALA A 103 -3.90 6.36 -2.55
N ASP A 104 -4.58 7.46 -2.23
CA ASP A 104 -5.14 7.70 -0.90
C ASP A 104 -6.57 7.12 -0.82
N PRO A 105 -6.79 6.00 -0.10
CA PRO A 105 -8.11 5.39 0.03
C PRO A 105 -9.08 6.22 0.90
N ASN A 106 -8.57 7.24 1.61
CA ASN A 106 -9.34 8.16 2.44
C ASN A 106 -9.42 9.57 1.84
N ALA A 107 -9.02 9.72 0.58
CA ALA A 107 -9.03 11.00 -0.10
C ALA A 107 -10.42 11.64 -0.08
N GLN A 108 -10.47 12.90 0.32
CA GLN A 108 -11.68 13.69 0.25
C GLN A 108 -11.85 14.23 -1.17
N TYR A 109 -12.90 13.80 -1.86
CA TYR A 109 -13.20 14.30 -3.21
C TYR A 109 -14.63 14.82 -3.33
N CYS A 110 -14.80 15.78 -4.22
CA CYS A 110 -16.12 16.29 -4.60
C CYS A 110 -16.55 15.62 -5.91
N LEU A 111 -17.65 14.89 -5.89
CA LEU A 111 -18.31 14.50 -7.14
C LEU A 111 -18.91 15.74 -7.80
N SER A 112 -18.44 16.07 -9.01
CA SER A 112 -19.03 17.11 -9.84
C SER A 112 -20.51 16.83 -10.05
N GLY A 113 -21.38 17.70 -9.53
CA GLY A 113 -22.85 17.59 -9.65
C GLY A 113 -23.60 17.25 -8.37
N CYS A 114 -22.93 16.83 -7.28
CA CYS A 114 -23.57 16.54 -6.00
C CYS A 114 -23.25 17.61 -4.95
N ASN A 115 -24.06 18.68 -4.85
CA ASN A 115 -24.18 19.62 -3.71
C ASN A 115 -23.02 19.70 -2.70
N ARG A 116 -21.78 19.97 -3.16
CA ARG A 116 -20.58 20.14 -2.31
C ARG A 116 -20.37 19.07 -1.23
N LYS A 117 -20.89 17.84 -1.40
CA LYS A 117 -20.61 16.77 -0.44
C LYS A 117 -19.24 16.21 -0.75
N ILE A 118 -18.31 16.46 0.17
CA ILE A 118 -17.05 15.74 0.23
C ILE A 118 -17.39 14.30 0.57
N LEU A 119 -17.03 13.39 -0.32
CA LEU A 119 -17.18 11.95 -0.12
C LEU A 119 -15.81 11.30 -0.02
N MET A 120 -15.77 10.18 0.70
CA MET A 120 -14.60 9.32 0.80
C MET A 120 -14.83 8.08 -0.08
N PRO A 121 -13.77 7.46 -0.63
CA PRO A 121 -13.87 6.30 -1.51
C PRO A 121 -14.73 5.17 -0.91
N LEU A 122 -14.58 4.90 0.39
CA LEU A 122 -15.34 3.87 1.08
C LEU A 122 -16.86 4.15 1.10
N VAL A 123 -17.26 5.42 1.27
CA VAL A 123 -18.67 5.82 1.26
C VAL A 123 -19.30 5.58 -0.11
N VAL A 124 -18.55 5.88 -1.18
CA VAL A 124 -19.03 5.66 -2.55
C VAL A 124 -19.09 4.18 -2.88
N ALA A 125 -18.09 3.39 -2.48
CA ALA A 125 -18.12 1.94 -2.64
C ALA A 125 -19.33 1.29 -1.92
N CYS A 126 -19.66 1.77 -0.71
CA CYS A 126 -20.85 1.34 0.02
C CYS A 126 -22.14 1.75 -0.70
N ALA A 127 -22.23 2.96 -1.26
CA ALA A 127 -23.39 3.43 -2.00
C ALA A 127 -23.67 2.59 -3.26
N VAL A 128 -22.59 2.14 -3.92
CA VAL A 128 -22.65 1.28 -5.10
C VAL A 128 -22.91 -0.20 -4.73
N SER A 129 -22.94 -0.54 -3.44
CA SER A 129 -23.21 -1.90 -2.93
C SER A 129 -22.26 -3.00 -3.46
N ASN A 130 -21.05 -2.61 -3.86
CA ASN A 130 -20.04 -3.54 -4.38
C ASN A 130 -19.09 -3.99 -3.26
N LEU A 131 -19.43 -5.13 -2.64
CA LEU A 131 -18.68 -5.68 -1.51
C LEU A 131 -17.21 -5.98 -1.84
N SER A 132 -16.89 -6.33 -3.08
CA SER A 132 -15.52 -6.62 -3.51
C SER A 132 -14.65 -5.36 -3.46
N ILE A 133 -15.20 -4.23 -3.93
CA ILE A 133 -14.53 -2.92 -3.86
C ILE A 133 -14.38 -2.47 -2.41
N VAL A 134 -15.41 -2.60 -1.58
CA VAL A 134 -15.35 -2.29 -0.14
C VAL A 134 -14.23 -3.06 0.55
N ARG A 135 -14.13 -4.38 0.29
CA ARG A 135 -13.06 -5.22 0.85
C ARG A 135 -11.68 -4.78 0.38
N ALA A 136 -11.52 -4.43 -0.90
CA ALA A 136 -10.25 -3.95 -1.43
C ALA A 136 -9.81 -2.64 -0.76
N LEU A 137 -10.74 -1.71 -0.53
CA LEU A 137 -10.47 -0.46 0.18
C LEU A 137 -10.09 -0.69 1.64
N VAL A 138 -10.80 -1.55 2.36
CA VAL A 138 -10.46 -1.92 3.75
C VAL A 138 -9.08 -2.57 3.82
N GLN A 139 -8.74 -3.44 2.86
CA GLN A 139 -7.39 -4.03 2.76
C GLN A 139 -6.31 -2.99 2.42
N ALA A 140 -6.69 -1.86 1.82
CA ALA A 140 -5.82 -0.71 1.60
C ALA A 140 -5.78 0.26 2.79
N SER A 141 -6.35 -0.12 3.94
CA SER A 141 -6.42 0.71 5.14
C SER A 141 -7.31 1.96 4.95
N ALA A 142 -8.40 1.83 4.19
CA ALA A 142 -9.49 2.82 4.25
C ALA A 142 -10.11 2.83 5.66
N ASP A 143 -10.39 4.03 6.17
CA ASP A 143 -10.98 4.24 7.48
C ASP A 143 -12.48 3.87 7.44
N VAL A 144 -12.90 2.99 8.36
CA VAL A 144 -14.27 2.48 8.49
C VAL A 144 -15.07 3.28 9.50
#